data_AF-A0A2I1HV92-F1
#
_entry.id   AF-A0A2I1HV92-F1
#
_cell.length_a   1.000
_cell.length_b   1.000
_cell.length_c   1.000
_cell.angle_alpha   90.00
_cell.angle_beta   90.00
_cell.angle_gamma   90.00
#
_symmetry.space_group_name_H-M   'P 1'
#
loop_
_entity.id
_entity.type
_entity.pdbx_description
1 polymer ?
#
loop_
_entity_poly.entity_id
_entity_poly.type
_entity_poly.pdbx_seq_one_letter_code
_entity_poly.pdbx_strand_id
1 'polypeptide(L)'
;MVKTGNGTPNRADVCSEAAKEWNKIKSKSREAIDDVIRNYLATSYNLYDIQTMRPRFSVPREDLIPLPTPTTIHSVDPIIEISVNASAQRKAANEITIAEKKLTEFEQINNITTDSQLRNDMYLKIENLRSEIESNRKRIKKLKRNANYSQKCREKKCKIINENQE
;
A
#
# COMPACT_ATOMS: atom_id res chain seq x y z
N MET A 1 14.47 -27.02 -31.86
CA MET A 1 13.94 -27.62 -30.62
C MET A 1 13.72 -26.52 -29.60
N VAL A 2 12.48 -26.06 -29.43
CA VAL A 2 12.12 -25.00 -28.47
C VAL A 2 12.03 -25.63 -27.08
N LYS A 3 12.87 -25.19 -26.14
CA LYS A 3 12.82 -25.65 -24.75
C LYS A 3 11.74 -24.85 -24.01
N THR A 4 10.54 -25.40 -23.93
CA THR A 4 9.48 -24.97 -23.01
C THR A 4 9.93 -25.30 -21.58
N GLY A 5 10.57 -24.36 -20.91
CA GLY A 5 10.96 -24.48 -19.51
C GLY A 5 9.81 -24.08 -18.60
N ASN A 6 8.89 -25.02 -18.31
CA ASN A 6 7.85 -24.87 -17.26
C ASN A 6 8.44 -25.01 -15.83
N GLY A 7 9.60 -24.41 -15.58
CA GLY A 7 10.19 -24.32 -14.25
C GLY A 7 10.10 -22.89 -13.75
N THR A 8 9.73 -22.70 -12.49
CA THR A 8 9.88 -21.40 -11.83
C THR A 8 11.29 -20.88 -12.11
N PRO A 9 11.44 -19.70 -12.74
CA PRO A 9 12.75 -19.18 -13.11
C PRO A 9 13.69 -19.16 -11.91
N ASN A 10 14.94 -19.59 -12.10
CA ASN A 10 15.93 -19.53 -11.04
C ASN A 10 16.08 -18.08 -10.57
N ARG A 11 15.82 -17.84 -9.29
CA ARG A 11 15.84 -16.50 -8.69
C ARG A 11 17.17 -15.79 -8.91
N ALA A 12 18.30 -16.49 -8.82
CA ALA A 12 19.60 -15.90 -9.02
C ALA A 12 19.78 -15.40 -10.46
N ASP A 13 19.34 -16.20 -11.43
CA ASP A 13 19.43 -15.86 -12.85
C ASP A 13 18.56 -14.66 -13.17
N VAL A 14 17.30 -14.64 -12.72
CA VAL A 14 16.37 -13.51 -12.88
C VAL A 14 16.91 -12.23 -12.25
N CYS A 15 17.42 -12.31 -11.01
CA CYS A 15 18.00 -11.14 -10.36
C CYS A 15 19.24 -10.62 -11.11
N SER A 16 20.07 -11.53 -11.64
CA SER A 16 21.26 -11.15 -12.40
C SER A 16 20.91 -10.49 -13.74
N GLU A 17 19.89 -10.99 -14.43
CA GLU A 17 19.41 -10.47 -15.70
C GLU A 17 18.73 -9.10 -15.51
N ALA A 18 17.87 -8.98 -14.51
CA ALA A 18 17.26 -7.71 -14.14
C ALA A 18 18.30 -6.64 -13.78
N ALA A 19 19.35 -7.01 -13.04
CA ALA A 19 20.44 -6.09 -12.71
C ALA A 19 21.23 -5.65 -13.96
N LYS A 20 21.48 -6.56 -14.90
CA LYS A 20 22.15 -6.26 -16.18
C LYS A 20 21.31 -5.30 -17.03
N GLU A 21 20.01 -5.57 -17.18
CA GLU A 21 19.11 -4.69 -17.94
C GLU A 21 18.94 -3.32 -17.28
N TRP A 22 18.82 -3.27 -15.95
CA TRP A 22 18.76 -2.01 -15.21
C TRP A 22 20.02 -1.15 -15.44
N ASN A 23 21.21 -1.77 -15.46
CA ASN A 23 22.45 -1.06 -15.72
C ASN A 23 22.51 -0.42 -17.12
N LYS A 24 21.81 -0.99 -18.12
CA LYS A 24 21.71 -0.42 -19.48
C LYS A 24 20.76 0.78 -19.54
N ILE A 25 19.79 0.86 -18.63
CA ILE A 25 18.75 1.90 -18.64
C ILE A 25 19.16 3.08 -17.74
N LYS A 26 19.75 2.81 -16.58
CA LYS A 26 20.02 3.83 -15.55
C LYS A 26 20.97 4.96 -15.97
N SER A 27 21.79 4.74 -17.00
CA SER A 27 22.74 5.73 -17.53
C SER A 27 22.19 6.52 -18.73
N LYS A 28 20.97 6.23 -19.19
CA LYS A 28 20.34 6.92 -20.32
C LYS A 28 19.78 8.29 -19.89
N SER A 29 19.55 9.17 -20.86
CA SER A 29 18.86 10.44 -20.62
C SER A 29 17.39 10.20 -20.24
N ARG A 30 16.77 11.20 -19.63
CA ARG A 30 15.36 11.13 -19.20
C ARG A 30 14.43 10.80 -20.37
N GLU A 31 14.64 11.44 -21.52
CA GLU A 31 13.84 11.26 -22.72
C GLU A 31 13.96 9.82 -23.24
N ALA A 32 15.19 9.28 -23.25
CA ALA A 32 15.43 7.91 -23.65
C ALA A 32 14.84 6.87 -22.69
N ILE A 33 14.73 7.18 -21.39
CA ILE A 33 14.04 6.32 -20.42
C ILE A 33 12.53 6.38 -20.65
N ASP A 34 11.96 7.56 -20.88
CA ASP A 34 10.54 7.74 -21.15
C ASP A 34 10.11 7.02 -22.44
N ASP A 35 10.94 7.04 -23.48
CA ASP A 35 10.73 6.27 -24.72
C ASP A 35 10.69 4.76 -24.47
N VAL A 36 11.61 4.26 -23.65
CA VAL A 36 11.66 2.83 -23.29
C VAL A 36 10.39 2.43 -22.54
N ILE A 37 9.91 3.24 -21.60
CA ILE A 37 8.66 3.00 -20.87
C ILE A 37 7.48 2.97 -21.85
N ARG A 38 7.39 3.95 -22.76
CA ARG A 38 6.31 4.00 -23.76
C ARG A 38 6.29 2.77 -24.65
N ASN A 39 7.46 2.29 -25.09
CA ASN A 39 7.57 1.07 -25.89
C ASN A 39 7.10 -0.18 -25.13
N TYR A 40 7.45 -0.32 -23.85
CA TYR A 40 6.96 -1.43 -23.04
C TYR A 40 5.45 -1.41 -22.87
N LEU A 41 4.85 -0.23 -22.67
CA LEU A 41 3.40 -0.09 -22.54
C LEU A 41 2.65 -0.34 -23.85
N ALA A 42 3.28 -0.04 -25.00
CA ALA A 42 2.71 -0.28 -26.32
C ALA A 42 2.87 -1.75 -26.80
N THR A 43 3.74 -2.54 -26.16
CA THR A 43 3.97 -3.93 -26.54
C THR A 43 2.83 -4.81 -26.04
N SER A 44 2.07 -5.43 -26.94
CA SER A 44 1.01 -6.38 -26.58
C SER A 44 1.62 -7.65 -25.96
N TYR A 45 1.24 -7.97 -24.72
CA TYR A 45 1.66 -9.19 -24.02
C TYR A 45 0.55 -10.25 -24.05
N ASN A 46 0.94 -11.49 -24.35
CA ASN A 46 0.02 -12.62 -24.44
C ASN A 46 -0.19 -13.22 -23.04
N LEU A 47 -1.30 -12.87 -22.38
CA LEU A 47 -1.61 -13.25 -20.99
C LEU A 47 -1.96 -14.73 -20.78
N TYR A 48 -1.93 -15.56 -21.83
CA TYR A 48 -2.41 -16.94 -21.79
C TYR A 48 -1.61 -17.88 -20.86
N ASP A 49 -0.44 -17.49 -20.38
CA ASP A 49 0.40 -18.34 -19.51
C ASP A 49 0.40 -17.94 -18.02
N ILE A 50 -0.30 -16.87 -17.64
CA ILE A 50 -0.47 -16.52 -16.24
C ILE A 50 -1.77 -17.17 -15.74
N GLN A 51 -1.69 -18.47 -15.40
CA GLN A 51 -2.66 -19.07 -14.47
C GLN A 51 -2.52 -18.36 -13.11
N THR A 52 -3.16 -17.20 -13.00
CA THR A 52 -3.37 -16.53 -11.73
C THR A 52 -4.29 -17.44 -10.91
N MET A 53 -3.73 -18.07 -9.89
CA MET A 53 -4.48 -18.65 -8.77
C MET A 53 -5.26 -17.51 -8.10
N ARG A 54 -6.43 -17.20 -8.66
CA ARG A 54 -7.39 -16.23 -8.14
C ARG A 54 -7.86 -16.75 -6.78
N PRO A 55 -7.65 -16.04 -5.66
CA PRO A 55 -8.33 -16.36 -4.42
C PRO A 55 -9.83 -16.19 -4.68
N ARG A 56 -10.61 -17.26 -4.52
CA ARG A 56 -12.06 -17.21 -4.64
C ARG A 56 -12.61 -16.41 -3.46
N PHE A 57 -12.80 -15.11 -3.63
CA PHE A 57 -13.77 -14.38 -2.82
C PHE A 57 -15.15 -14.79 -3.33
N SER A 58 -15.90 -15.52 -2.49
CA SER A 58 -17.29 -15.85 -2.72
C SER A 58 -18.12 -14.57 -2.69
N VAL A 59 -18.76 -14.24 -3.82
CA VAL A 59 -19.76 -13.18 -3.96
C VAL A 59 -21.15 -13.84 -4.04
N PRO A 60 -22.15 -13.39 -3.29
CA PRO A 60 -23.56 -13.65 -3.62
C PRO A 60 -24.01 -12.74 -4.79
N ARG A 61 -24.61 -13.33 -5.84
CA ARG A 61 -25.44 -12.66 -6.87
C ARG A 61 -26.70 -12.07 -6.20
N GLU A 62 -27.46 -11.10 -6.70
CA GLU A 62 -27.92 -10.63 -8.03
C GLU A 62 -27.95 -9.06 -7.99
N ASP A 63 -27.79 -8.25 -9.04
CA ASP A 63 -28.75 -7.97 -10.12
C ASP A 63 -28.12 -7.06 -11.22
N LEU A 64 -28.69 -7.15 -12.42
CA LEU A 64 -28.28 -6.63 -13.74
C LEU A 64 -28.46 -5.11 -13.94
N ILE A 65 -27.46 -4.34 -14.40
CA ILE A 65 -27.55 -3.13 -15.28
C ILE A 65 -26.22 -2.95 -16.08
N PRO A 66 -26.21 -2.50 -17.36
CA PRO A 66 -25.14 -2.75 -18.33
C PRO A 66 -23.99 -1.72 -18.37
N LEU A 67 -22.86 -2.20 -18.92
CA LEU A 67 -21.62 -1.55 -19.36
C LEU A 67 -21.70 -0.04 -19.74
N PRO A 68 -20.74 0.80 -19.31
CA PRO A 68 -20.39 2.01 -20.03
C PRO A 68 -19.11 1.79 -20.87
N THR A 69 -19.19 2.28 -22.10
CA THR A 69 -18.15 2.47 -23.12
C THR A 69 -16.87 3.14 -22.59
N PRO A 70 -15.72 2.98 -23.29
CA PRO A 70 -14.44 3.47 -22.78
C PRO A 70 -14.36 4.99 -22.83
N THR A 71 -14.35 5.62 -21.65
CA THR A 71 -14.16 7.06 -21.49
C THR A 71 -12.73 7.46 -21.83
N THR A 72 -12.61 8.31 -22.84
CA THR A 72 -11.48 9.18 -23.15
C THR A 72 -10.88 9.80 -21.88
N ILE A 73 -9.66 9.41 -21.51
CA ILE A 73 -8.92 10.03 -20.40
C ILE A 73 -8.33 11.34 -20.92
N HIS A 74 -9.07 12.43 -20.76
CA HIS A 74 -8.49 13.76 -20.80
C HIS A 74 -7.93 14.14 -19.44
N SER A 75 -6.72 14.70 -19.50
CA SER A 75 -6.10 15.60 -18.54
C SER A 75 -5.59 15.00 -17.24
N VAL A 76 -4.25 15.01 -17.16
CA VAL A 76 -3.39 14.90 -15.99
C VAL A 76 -4.01 15.58 -14.78
N ASP A 77 -4.54 14.78 -13.85
CA ASP A 77 -4.57 15.18 -12.45
C ASP A 77 -3.12 15.13 -11.93
N PRO A 78 -2.65 16.15 -11.20
CA PRO A 78 -1.32 16.13 -10.63
C PRO A 78 -1.26 14.91 -9.71
N ILE A 79 -0.23 14.08 -9.93
CA ILE A 79 0.16 12.95 -9.09
C ILE A 79 -0.24 13.26 -7.66
N ILE A 80 -1.23 12.54 -7.13
CA ILE A 80 -1.52 12.54 -5.70
C ILE A 80 -0.25 11.96 -5.08
N GLU A 81 0.70 12.85 -4.77
CA GLU A 81 1.92 12.53 -4.05
C GLU A 81 1.42 12.08 -2.69
N ILE A 82 1.26 10.76 -2.54
CA ILE A 82 0.85 10.13 -1.30
C ILE A 82 1.82 10.66 -0.26
N SER A 83 1.32 11.54 0.61
CA SER A 83 2.08 12.11 1.73
C SER A 83 2.90 10.98 2.33
N VAL A 84 4.23 11.13 2.38
CA VAL A 84 5.18 10.07 2.78
C VAL A 84 4.76 9.37 4.09
N ASN A 85 3.99 10.07 4.92
CA ASN A 85 3.48 9.56 6.20
C ASN A 85 2.11 8.87 6.13
N ALA A 86 1.37 8.95 5.02
CA ALA A 86 0.00 8.43 4.89
C ALA A 86 -0.08 6.90 5.04
N SER A 87 0.90 6.17 4.50
CA SER A 87 0.99 4.71 4.67
C SER A 87 1.21 4.33 6.14
N ALA A 88 2.14 5.01 6.82
CA ALA A 88 2.41 4.79 8.24
C ALA A 88 1.21 5.18 9.14
N GLN A 89 0.48 6.25 8.80
CA GLN A 89 -0.74 6.65 9.50
C GLN A 89 -1.85 5.60 9.31
N ARG A 90 -2.03 5.10 8.08
CA ARG A 90 -3.02 4.04 7.77
C ARG A 90 -2.70 2.74 8.51
N LYS A 91 -1.42 2.35 8.54
CA LYS A 91 -0.96 1.18 9.30
C LYS A 91 -1.30 1.31 10.79
N ALA A 92 -0.94 2.42 11.42
CA ALA A 92 -1.23 2.66 12.83
C ALA A 92 -2.74 2.74 13.11
N ALA A 93 -3.54 3.29 12.18
CA ALA A 93 -5.00 3.30 12.31
C ALA A 93 -5.58 1.88 12.22
N ASN A 94 -5.10 1.06 11.28
CA ASN A 94 -5.52 -0.33 11.17
C ASN A 94 -5.15 -1.13 12.43
N GLU A 95 -3.94 -0.94 12.96
CA GLU A 95 -3.51 -1.55 14.23
C GLU A 95 -4.44 -1.18 15.39
N ILE A 96 -4.85 0.09 15.50
CA ILE A 96 -5.87 0.53 16.49
C ILE A 96 -7.19 -0.22 16.27
N THR A 97 -7.71 -0.26 15.03
CA THR A 97 -9.01 -0.91 14.78
C THR A 97 -9.00 -2.40 15.10
N ILE A 98 -7.86 -3.08 14.88
CA ILE A 98 -7.69 -4.50 15.20
C ILE A 98 -7.60 -4.68 16.73
N ALA A 99 -6.84 -3.82 17.40
CA ALA A 99 -6.69 -3.86 18.86
C ALA A 99 -8.01 -3.56 19.58
N GLU A 100 -8.80 -2.59 19.08
CA GLU A 100 -10.12 -2.25 19.62
C GLU A 100 -11.11 -3.42 19.48
N LYS A 101 -11.11 -4.14 18.34
CA LYS A 101 -11.92 -5.35 18.18
C LYS A 101 -11.53 -6.43 19.20
N LYS A 102 -10.24 -6.75 19.30
CA LYS A 102 -9.73 -7.74 20.28
C LYS A 102 -10.04 -7.33 21.72
N LEU A 103 -9.98 -6.04 22.02
CA LEU A 103 -10.32 -5.52 23.34
C LEU A 103 -11.79 -5.81 23.68
N THR A 104 -12.72 -5.57 22.76
CA THR A 104 -14.14 -5.90 22.99
C THR A 104 -14.37 -7.40 23.18
N GLU A 105 -13.66 -8.25 22.44
CA GLU A 105 -13.73 -9.71 22.61
C GLU A 105 -13.23 -10.15 23.99
N PHE A 106 -12.09 -9.61 24.45
CA PHE A 106 -11.56 -9.94 25.78
C PHE A 106 -12.43 -9.39 26.90
N GLU A 107 -13.00 -8.19 26.75
CA GLU A 107 -13.96 -7.64 27.72
C GLU A 107 -15.21 -8.52 27.82
N GLN A 108 -15.71 -9.03 26.70
CA GLN A 108 -16.83 -9.98 26.68
C GLN A 108 -16.47 -11.29 27.40
N ILE A 109 -15.34 -11.90 27.07
CA ILE A 109 -14.87 -13.14 27.72
C ILE A 109 -14.72 -12.91 29.23
N ASN A 110 -14.12 -11.79 29.62
CA ASN A 110 -13.92 -11.44 31.02
C ASN A 110 -15.23 -11.33 31.81
N ASN A 111 -16.30 -10.82 31.18
CA ASN A 111 -17.60 -10.64 31.82
C ASN A 111 -18.39 -11.95 31.99
N ILE A 112 -18.23 -12.91 31.07
CA ILE A 112 -18.95 -14.19 31.12
C ILE A 112 -18.19 -15.27 31.89
N THR A 113 -16.89 -15.09 32.09
CA THR A 113 -16.03 -16.10 32.68
C THR A 113 -16.17 -16.14 34.21
N THR A 114 -16.45 -17.32 34.75
CA THR A 114 -16.44 -17.57 36.21
C THR A 114 -15.06 -18.03 36.72
N ASP A 115 -14.21 -18.57 35.84
CA ASP A 115 -12.83 -18.97 36.15
C ASP A 115 -11.96 -17.75 36.50
N SER A 116 -11.48 -17.71 37.74
CA SER A 116 -10.67 -16.60 38.28
C SER A 116 -9.31 -16.47 37.59
N GLN A 117 -8.68 -17.59 37.21
CA GLN A 117 -7.37 -17.57 36.56
C GLN A 117 -7.48 -17.05 35.13
N LEU A 118 -8.49 -17.52 34.39
CA LEU A 118 -8.78 -17.02 33.05
C LEU A 118 -9.17 -15.52 33.08
N ARG A 119 -9.96 -15.11 34.07
CA ARG A 119 -10.31 -13.70 34.26
C ARG A 119 -9.08 -12.81 34.49
N ASN A 120 -8.13 -13.24 35.33
CA ASN A 120 -6.89 -12.50 35.56
C ASN A 120 -6.01 -12.40 34.29
N ASP A 121 -5.91 -13.47 33.49
CA ASP A 121 -5.22 -13.43 32.20
C ASP A 121 -5.88 -12.46 31.21
N MET A 122 -7.22 -12.44 31.17
CA MET A 122 -7.96 -11.47 30.34
C MET A 122 -7.70 -10.03 30.78
N TYR A 123 -7.68 -9.74 32.09
CA TYR A 123 -7.34 -8.39 32.59
C TYR A 123 -5.96 -7.93 32.11
N LEU A 124 -4.94 -8.79 32.20
CA LEU A 124 -3.59 -8.45 31.76
C LEU A 124 -3.55 -8.17 30.24
N LYS A 125 -4.27 -8.97 29.45
CA LYS A 125 -4.39 -8.75 27.99
C LYS A 125 -5.13 -7.44 27.65
N ILE A 126 -6.19 -7.11 28.39
CA ILE A 126 -6.93 -5.86 28.24
C ILE A 126 -6.02 -4.66 28.54
N GLU A 127 -5.26 -4.70 29.63
CA GLU A 127 -4.34 -3.63 30.01
C GLU A 127 -3.23 -3.40 28.97
N ASN A 128 -2.65 -4.49 28.47
CA ASN A 128 -1.65 -4.44 27.40
C ASN A 128 -2.21 -3.84 26.12
N LEU A 129 -3.41 -4.26 25.68
CA LEU A 129 -4.07 -3.70 24.50
C LEU A 129 -4.42 -2.21 24.66
N ARG A 130 -4.89 -1.79 25.84
CA ARG A 130 -5.15 -0.36 26.11
C ARG A 130 -3.87 0.47 25.99
N SER A 131 -2.76 -0.06 26.50
CA SER A 131 -1.44 0.59 26.40
C SER A 131 -0.96 0.67 24.95
N GLU A 132 -1.16 -0.37 24.15
CA GLU A 132 -0.83 -0.40 22.71
C GLU A 132 -1.66 0.61 21.91
N ILE A 133 -2.98 0.66 22.15
CA ILE A 133 -3.89 1.63 21.52
C ILE A 133 -3.43 3.06 21.83
N GLU A 134 -3.10 3.36 23.08
CA GLU A 134 -2.65 4.69 23.49
C GLU A 134 -1.31 5.06 22.83
N SER A 135 -0.37 4.12 22.76
CA SER A 135 0.90 4.30 22.04
C SER A 135 0.68 4.61 20.55
N ASN A 136 -0.21 3.86 19.88
CA ASN A 136 -0.53 4.07 18.48
C ASN A 136 -1.24 5.41 18.23
N ARG A 137 -2.14 5.84 19.14
CA ARG A 137 -2.77 7.17 19.09
C ARG A 137 -1.71 8.30 19.18
N LYS A 138 -0.75 8.18 20.10
CA LYS A 138 0.39 9.12 20.21
C LYS A 138 1.23 9.14 18.93
N ARG A 139 1.50 7.96 18.34
CA ARG A 139 2.24 7.83 17.07
C ARG A 139 1.54 8.54 15.92
N ILE A 140 0.23 8.35 15.76
CA ILE A 140 -0.57 9.04 14.73
C ILE A 140 -0.50 10.56 14.92
N LYS A 141 -0.64 11.06 16.16
CA LYS A 141 -0.54 12.49 16.46
C LYS A 141 0.82 13.06 16.03
N LYS A 142 1.92 12.34 16.30
CA LYS A 142 3.27 12.73 15.87
C LYS A 142 3.42 12.74 14.35
N LEU A 143 2.92 11.70 13.66
CA LEU A 143 2.97 11.60 12.21
C LEU A 143 2.15 12.71 11.52
N LYS A 144 1.00 13.09 12.08
CA LYS A 144 0.19 14.21 11.58
C LYS A 144 0.93 15.54 11.70
N ARG A 145 1.58 15.81 12.84
CA ARG A 145 2.40 17.02 13.03
C ARG A 145 3.56 17.09 12.05
N ASN A 146 4.28 15.99 11.86
CA ASN A 146 5.38 15.91 10.90
C ASN A 146 4.89 16.16 9.46
N ALA A 147 3.78 15.53 9.05
CA ALA A 147 3.19 15.75 7.74
C ALA A 147 2.82 17.22 7.51
N ASN A 148 2.21 17.88 8.51
CA ASN A 148 1.87 19.31 8.44
C ASN A 148 3.12 20.20 8.31
N TYR A 149 4.18 19.90 9.08
CA TYR A 149 5.44 20.63 8.99
C TYR A 149 6.07 20.50 7.60
N SER A 150 6.17 19.27 7.07
CA SER A 150 6.71 19.02 5.72
C SER A 150 5.88 19.71 4.64
N GLN A 151 4.56 19.72 4.78
CA GLN A 151 3.67 20.46 3.88
C GLN A 151 3.95 21.96 3.92
N LYS A 152 3.99 22.59 5.10
CA LYS A 152 4.30 24.02 5.25
C LYS A 152 5.68 24.40 4.69
N CYS A 153 6.67 23.52 4.84
CA CYS A 153 8.00 23.73 4.28
C CYS A 153 7.96 23.76 2.74
N ARG A 154 7.23 22.82 2.12
CA ARG A 154 7.02 22.78 0.66
C ARG A 154 6.28 24.02 0.17
N GLU A 155 5.19 24.41 0.83
CA GLU A 155 4.41 25.61 0.50
C GLU A 155 5.28 26.88 0.51
N LYS A 156 6.14 27.04 1.54
CA LYS A 156 7.09 28.17 1.59
C LYS A 156 8.08 28.16 0.42
N LYS A 157 8.63 26.99 0.08
CA LYS A 157 9.57 26.85 -1.04
C LYS A 157 8.89 27.16 -2.37
N CYS A 158 7.65 26.72 -2.58
CA CYS A 158 6.86 27.03 -3.78
C CYS A 158 6.58 28.54 -3.90
N LYS A 159 6.24 29.22 -2.80
CA LYS A 159 6.03 30.68 -2.81
C LYS A 159 7.28 31.44 -3.25
N ILE A 160 8.43 31.12 -2.66
CA ILE A 160 9.71 31.75 -3.03
C ILE A 160 10.06 31.53 -4.50
N ILE A 161 9.79 30.34 -5.05
CA ILE A 161 10.07 30.07 -6.46
C ILE A 161 9.16 30.91 -7.37
N ASN A 162 7.87 31.00 -7.06
CA ASN A 162 6.92 31.79 -7.84
C ASN A 162 7.19 33.30 -7.74
N GLU A 163 7.54 33.81 -6.56
CA GLU A 163 7.89 35.23 -6.35
C GLU A 163 9.18 35.66 -7.08
N ASN A 164 10.11 34.73 -7.35
CA ASN A 164 11.33 35.02 -8.13
C ASN A 164 11.13 34.89 -9.66
N GLN A 165 9.94 34.50 -10.11
CA GLN A 165 9.60 34.35 -11.53
C GLN A 165 8.75 35.52 -12.08
N GLU A 166 8.26 36.42 -11.22
CA GLU A 166 7.64 37.71 -11.55
C GLU A 166 8.67 38.84 -11.53
#